data_AF-A0A3N5JE81-F1
#
_entry.id   AF-A0A3N5JE81-F1
#
_cell.length_a   1.000
_cell.length_b   1.000
_cell.length_c   1.000
_cell.angle_alpha   90.00
_cell.angle_beta   90.00
_cell.angle_gamma   90.00
#
_symmetry.space_group_name_H-M   'P 1'
#
loop_
_entity.id
_entity.type
_entity.pdbx_description
1 polymer ?
#
loop_
_entity_poly.entity_id
_entity_poly.type
_entity_poly.pdbx_seq_one_letter_code
_entity_poly.pdbx_strand_id
1 'polypeptide(L)'
;MGLSRRRLLERGFALLAALGLPLAWREALRAEPPAASAGETDWAADWVGAFAATDADEALRRLLGGAAVTPSAAVSLTLPLLADNGASVPVAVATTLAGARSIALVVDRNPRPLAAWFELGEGLRPAIATRIKLGETSAVRAVVQTGDGLFGAVAGVTVTVGGCA
;
A
#
# COMPACT_ATOMS: atom_id res chain seq x y z
N MET A 1 20.90 56.14 -22.18
CA MET A 1 20.42 54.79 -22.54
C MET A 1 20.91 53.81 -21.49
N GLY A 2 20.00 53.06 -20.85
CA GLY A 2 20.36 52.03 -19.86
C GLY A 2 19.58 52.07 -18.55
N LEU A 3 18.24 52.19 -18.61
CA LEU A 3 17.42 51.93 -17.43
C LEU A 3 17.52 50.42 -17.10
N SER A 4 18.17 50.13 -15.99
CA SER A 4 18.43 48.80 -15.45
C SER A 4 17.16 47.96 -15.35
N ARG A 5 17.17 46.77 -15.97
CA ARG A 5 16.11 45.75 -15.95
C ARG A 5 15.64 45.37 -14.54
N ARG A 6 16.44 45.65 -13.50
CA ARG A 6 16.11 45.34 -12.10
C ARG A 6 15.00 46.23 -11.54
N ARG A 7 14.91 47.51 -11.94
CA ARG A 7 13.86 48.42 -11.46
C ARG A 7 12.48 48.18 -12.09
N LEU A 8 12.43 47.46 -13.21
CA LEU A 8 11.17 47.10 -13.88
C LEU A 8 10.50 45.88 -13.20
N LEU A 9 11.30 44.96 -12.66
CA LEU A 9 10.82 43.79 -11.91
C LEU A 9 10.32 44.17 -10.51
N GLU A 10 11.02 45.08 -9.82
CA GLU A 10 10.59 45.57 -8.49
C GLU A 10 9.28 46.36 -8.54
N ARG A 11 9.00 47.06 -9.66
CA ARG A 11 7.71 47.74 -9.88
C ARG A 11 6.62 46.83 -10.45
N GLY A 12 7.00 45.76 -11.17
CA GLY A 12 6.06 44.78 -11.73
C GLY A 12 5.36 43.93 -10.67
N PHE A 13 6.08 43.55 -9.59
CA PHE A 13 5.49 42.74 -8.52
C PHE A 13 4.49 43.53 -7.65
N ALA A 14 4.67 44.85 -7.54
CA ALA A 14 3.76 45.72 -6.80
C ALA A 14 2.44 46.02 -7.54
N LEU A 15 2.38 45.81 -8.86
CA LEU A 15 1.18 46.06 -9.68
C LEU A 15 0.24 44.86 -9.79
N LEU A 16 0.70 43.63 -9.50
CA LEU A 16 -0.18 42.45 -9.40
C LEU A 16 -0.91 42.36 -8.05
N ALA A 17 -0.51 43.14 -7.05
CA ALA A 17 -1.25 43.27 -5.79
C ALA A 17 -2.47 44.21 -5.88
N ALA A 18 -2.65 44.91 -7.01
CA ALA A 18 -3.71 45.92 -7.20
C ALA A 18 -4.90 45.45 -8.05
N LEU A 19 -4.87 44.22 -8.60
CA LEU A 19 -6.05 43.58 -9.18
C LEU A 19 -6.65 42.71 -8.10
N GLY A 20 -7.40 43.35 -7.21
CA GLY A 20 -8.04 42.73 -6.06
C GLY A 20 -8.71 41.42 -6.46
N LEU A 21 -8.10 40.30 -6.06
CA LEU A 21 -8.79 39.03 -5.99
C LEU A 21 -10.08 39.32 -5.20
N PRO A 22 -11.27 39.05 -5.77
CA PRO A 22 -12.53 39.39 -5.11
C PRO A 22 -12.48 38.88 -3.67
N LEU A 23 -13.07 39.58 -2.71
CA LEU A 23 -13.05 39.14 -1.31
C LEU A 23 -13.49 37.67 -1.17
N ALA A 24 -14.43 37.25 -2.04
CA ALA A 24 -14.88 35.86 -2.20
C ALA A 24 -13.76 34.87 -2.55
N TRP A 25 -12.72 35.27 -3.27
CA TRP A 25 -11.55 34.45 -3.57
C TRP A 25 -10.58 34.38 -2.39
N ARG A 26 -10.45 35.46 -1.60
CA ARG A 26 -9.70 35.42 -0.33
C ARG A 26 -10.39 34.53 0.70
N GLU A 27 -11.72 34.43 0.66
CA GLU A 27 -12.50 33.48 1.46
C GLU A 27 -12.42 32.07 0.89
N ALA A 28 -12.51 31.88 -0.43
CA ALA A 28 -12.33 30.55 -1.05
C ALA A 28 -10.92 29.97 -0.88
N LEU A 29 -9.90 30.82 -0.75
CA LEU A 29 -8.52 30.39 -0.44
C LEU A 29 -8.26 30.23 1.07
N ARG A 30 -9.15 30.75 1.94
CA ARG A 30 -9.16 30.50 3.39
C ARG A 30 -10.08 29.36 3.79
N ALA A 31 -11.04 29.02 2.95
CA ALA A 31 -11.77 27.78 3.05
C ALA A 31 -10.73 26.68 2.91
N GLU A 32 -10.33 26.12 4.05
CA GLU A 32 -9.71 24.82 4.06
C GLU A 32 -10.59 23.93 3.18
N PRO A 33 -10.01 23.12 2.25
CA PRO A 33 -10.81 22.11 1.57
C PRO A 33 -11.64 21.44 2.66
N PRO A 34 -12.98 21.36 2.53
CA PRO A 34 -13.84 20.87 3.60
C PRO A 34 -13.14 19.62 4.06
N ALA A 35 -12.60 19.64 5.30
CA ALA A 35 -11.73 18.59 5.78
C ALA A 35 -12.46 17.34 5.35
N ALA A 36 -11.92 16.65 4.34
CA ALA A 36 -12.62 15.50 3.80
C ALA A 36 -12.83 14.73 5.08
N SER A 37 -14.10 14.50 5.45
CA SER A 37 -14.38 13.72 6.63
C SER A 37 -14.00 12.31 6.20
N ALA A 38 -12.69 12.08 6.09
CA ALA A 38 -12.03 10.91 6.58
C ALA A 38 -12.71 10.70 7.92
N GLY A 39 -13.80 9.94 7.87
CA GLY A 39 -14.35 9.32 9.05
C GLY A 39 -13.14 8.76 9.74
N GLU A 40 -12.91 9.26 10.95
CA GLU A 40 -11.74 9.02 11.77
C GLU A 40 -11.16 7.64 11.50
N THR A 41 -10.16 7.61 10.61
CA THR A 41 -9.50 6.38 10.23
C THR A 41 -8.51 6.09 11.34
N ASP A 42 -9.05 5.55 12.44
CA ASP A 42 -8.31 4.97 13.55
C ASP A 42 -7.68 3.64 13.09
N TRP A 43 -6.82 3.68 12.06
CA TRP A 43 -5.97 2.55 11.66
C TRP A 43 -4.57 2.79 12.19
N ALA A 44 -4.26 2.17 13.31
CA ALA A 44 -2.93 2.20 13.93
C ALA A 44 -1.81 1.47 13.13
N ALA A 45 -2.00 1.20 11.83
CA ALA A 45 -1.08 0.41 11.02
C ALA A 45 0.01 1.27 10.37
N ASP A 46 1.28 1.12 10.73
CA ASP A 46 2.41 1.80 10.06
C ASP A 46 2.69 1.14 8.70
N TRP A 47 1.82 1.32 7.71
CA TRP A 47 1.98 0.70 6.39
C TRP A 47 3.26 1.18 5.70
N VAL A 48 3.64 2.45 5.88
CA VAL A 48 4.88 3.01 5.32
C VAL A 48 6.09 2.26 5.87
N GLY A 49 6.16 2.11 7.19
CA GLY A 49 7.22 1.35 7.84
C GLY A 49 7.16 -0.15 7.54
N ALA A 50 5.97 -0.72 7.36
CA ALA A 50 5.80 -2.12 6.98
C ALA A 50 6.38 -2.41 5.58
N PHE A 51 6.15 -1.54 4.59
CA PHE A 51 6.79 -1.65 3.27
C PHE A 51 8.30 -1.32 3.32
N ALA A 52 8.73 -0.51 4.28
CA ALA A 52 10.14 -0.20 4.52
C ALA A 52 10.86 -1.25 5.39
N ALA A 53 10.18 -2.28 5.88
CA ALA A 53 10.79 -3.36 6.62
C ALA A 53 11.70 -4.20 5.69
N THR A 54 12.65 -4.89 6.31
CA THR A 54 13.57 -5.85 5.65
C THR A 54 13.43 -7.26 6.22
N ASP A 55 12.55 -7.42 7.20
CA ASP A 55 12.19 -8.68 7.83
C ASP A 55 10.67 -8.84 7.76
N ALA A 56 10.23 -10.07 7.50
CA ALA A 56 8.84 -10.35 7.20
C ALA A 56 7.95 -10.34 8.45
N ASP A 57 8.48 -10.75 9.60
CA ASP A 57 7.75 -10.68 10.87
C ASP A 57 7.68 -9.24 11.37
N GLU A 58 8.72 -8.44 11.14
CA GLU A 58 8.69 -6.99 11.39
C GLU A 58 7.65 -6.29 10.51
N ALA A 59 7.58 -6.63 9.22
CA ALA A 59 6.57 -6.08 8.32
C ALA A 59 5.15 -6.36 8.82
N LEU A 60 4.86 -7.61 9.21
CA LEU A 60 3.57 -7.99 9.78
C LEU A 60 3.30 -7.31 11.12
N ARG A 61 4.31 -7.17 11.98
CA ARG A 61 4.18 -6.46 13.26
C ARG A 61 3.80 -5.00 13.06
N ARG A 62 4.46 -4.29 12.15
CA ARG A 62 4.16 -2.88 11.83
C ARG A 62 2.79 -2.71 11.18
N LEU A 63 2.40 -3.66 10.34
CA LEU A 63 1.14 -3.58 9.60
C LEU A 63 -0.08 -3.98 10.45
N LEU A 64 0.05 -5.01 11.29
CA LEU A 64 -1.09 -5.68 11.94
C LEU A 64 -1.00 -5.70 13.47
N GLY A 65 -0.05 -4.98 14.06
CA GLY A 65 0.06 -4.81 15.52
C GLY A 65 0.64 -6.01 16.28
N GLY A 66 1.27 -6.97 15.58
CA GLY A 66 2.03 -8.07 16.19
C GLY A 66 1.21 -9.19 16.81
N ALA A 67 -0.09 -9.27 16.53
CA ALA A 67 -0.89 -10.45 16.86
C ALA A 67 -0.35 -11.70 16.14
N ALA A 68 -0.50 -12.86 16.78
CA ALA A 68 -0.11 -14.13 16.17
C ALA A 68 -1.02 -14.47 14.99
N VAL A 69 -0.44 -14.89 13.87
CA VAL A 69 -1.17 -15.36 12.70
C VAL A 69 -1.52 -16.83 12.87
N THR A 70 -2.82 -17.14 12.89
CA THR A 70 -3.31 -18.52 13.04
C THR A 70 -3.48 -19.18 11.66
N PRO A 71 -2.88 -20.36 11.40
CA PRO A 71 -3.14 -21.09 10.17
C PRO A 71 -4.62 -21.44 10.02
N SER A 72 -5.21 -21.18 8.85
CA SER A 72 -6.64 -21.41 8.62
C SER A 72 -6.93 -21.96 7.24
N ALA A 73 -7.72 -23.05 7.18
CA ALA A 73 -8.23 -23.60 5.93
C ALA A 73 -9.27 -22.68 5.24
N ALA A 74 -9.77 -21.67 5.95
CA ALA A 74 -10.66 -20.66 5.40
C ALA A 74 -9.91 -19.58 4.59
N VAL A 75 -8.57 -19.60 4.57
CA VAL A 75 -7.73 -18.73 3.73
C VAL A 75 -7.11 -19.58 2.63
N SER A 76 -7.50 -19.30 1.39
CA SER A 76 -6.94 -19.94 0.20
C SER A 76 -5.88 -19.05 -0.40
N LEU A 77 -4.67 -19.59 -0.58
CA LEU A 77 -3.54 -18.95 -1.26
C LEU A 77 -3.14 -19.82 -2.46
N THR A 78 -3.29 -19.26 -3.66
CA THR A 78 -3.00 -19.94 -4.92
C THR A 78 -1.85 -19.23 -5.63
N LEU A 79 -0.79 -19.97 -5.95
CA LEU A 79 0.34 -19.54 -6.75
C LEU A 79 0.98 -20.77 -7.41
N PRO A 80 1.72 -20.60 -8.53
CA PRO A 80 2.41 -21.71 -9.16
C PRO A 80 3.52 -22.25 -8.27
N LEU A 81 3.77 -23.57 -8.36
CA LEU A 81 4.90 -24.21 -7.68
C LEU A 81 6.25 -23.79 -8.26
N LEU A 82 6.27 -23.51 -9.57
CA LEU A 82 7.44 -23.10 -10.33
C LEU A 82 7.17 -21.76 -11.00
N ALA A 83 8.04 -20.78 -10.78
CA ALA A 83 7.98 -19.47 -11.40
C ALA A 83 9.17 -19.29 -12.36
N ASP A 84 8.88 -19.33 -13.66
CA ASP A 84 9.87 -19.09 -14.73
C ASP A 84 10.29 -17.62 -14.80
N ASN A 85 9.46 -16.72 -14.28
CA ASN A 85 9.74 -15.29 -14.22
C ASN A 85 9.44 -14.74 -12.82
N GLY A 86 10.48 -14.66 -11.99
CA GLY A 86 10.40 -14.06 -10.65
C GLY A 86 9.98 -12.58 -10.64
N ALA A 87 10.11 -11.85 -11.75
CA ALA A 87 9.70 -10.45 -11.81
C ALA A 87 8.18 -10.26 -11.82
N SER A 88 7.40 -11.31 -12.13
CA SER A 88 5.95 -11.24 -12.18
C SER A 88 5.33 -12.63 -11.97
N VAL A 89 5.02 -12.96 -10.72
CA VAL A 89 4.35 -14.21 -10.36
C VAL A 89 2.88 -13.95 -10.03
N PRO A 90 1.92 -14.62 -10.69
CA PRO A 90 0.51 -14.48 -10.35
C PRO A 90 0.21 -15.13 -9.00
N VAL A 91 -0.49 -14.40 -8.13
CA VAL A 91 -0.92 -14.85 -6.81
C VAL A 91 -2.37 -14.47 -6.62
N ALA A 92 -3.17 -15.42 -6.14
CA ALA A 92 -4.55 -15.20 -5.76
C ALA A 92 -4.75 -15.58 -4.28
N VAL A 93 -5.47 -14.72 -3.57
CA VAL A 93 -5.90 -14.98 -2.19
C VAL A 93 -7.40 -14.83 -2.12
N ALA A 94 -8.07 -15.79 -1.50
CA ALA A 94 -9.49 -15.71 -1.20
C ALA A 94 -9.75 -16.22 0.21
N THR A 95 -10.78 -15.71 0.87
CA THR A 95 -11.18 -16.24 2.17
C THR A 95 -12.69 -16.39 2.29
N THR A 96 -13.12 -17.36 3.10
CA THR A 96 -14.51 -17.54 3.51
C THR A 96 -14.79 -16.98 4.90
N LEU A 97 -13.78 -16.36 5.55
CA LEU A 97 -13.96 -15.70 6.84
C LEU A 97 -14.88 -14.49 6.71
N ALA A 98 -15.82 -14.37 7.63
CA ALA A 98 -16.69 -13.19 7.73
C ALA A 98 -15.89 -12.00 8.27
N GLY A 99 -16.25 -10.79 7.81
CA GLY A 99 -15.65 -9.56 8.34
C GLY A 99 -14.16 -9.40 8.04
N ALA A 100 -13.66 -9.95 6.92
CA ALA A 100 -12.31 -9.69 6.45
C ALA A 100 -12.12 -8.19 6.15
N ARG A 101 -11.21 -7.55 6.89
CA ARG A 101 -10.90 -6.12 6.79
C ARG A 101 -9.71 -5.85 5.89
N SER A 102 -8.72 -6.75 5.89
CA SER A 102 -7.53 -6.58 5.06
C SER A 102 -6.86 -7.90 4.69
N ILE A 103 -6.12 -7.88 3.59
CA ILE A 103 -5.30 -9.00 3.10
C ILE A 103 -3.88 -8.48 2.87
N ALA A 104 -2.90 -9.08 3.54
CA ALA A 104 -1.48 -8.83 3.34
C ALA A 104 -0.80 -10.02 2.65
N LEU A 105 0.09 -9.73 1.72
CA LEU A 105 0.95 -10.69 1.03
C LEU A 105 2.40 -10.42 1.41
N VAL A 106 3.05 -11.41 2.02
CA VAL A 106 4.42 -11.32 2.51
C VAL A 106 5.28 -12.41 1.88
N VAL A 107 6.50 -12.07 1.49
CA VAL A 107 7.47 -12.97 0.87
C VAL A 107 8.74 -12.99 1.71
N ASP A 108 9.07 -14.14 2.29
CA ASP A 108 10.05 -14.23 3.37
C ASP A 108 11.46 -13.86 2.96
N ARG A 109 11.83 -14.20 1.72
CA ARG A 109 13.20 -14.01 1.22
C ARG A 109 13.35 -12.82 0.28
N ASN A 110 12.36 -11.92 0.26
CA ASN A 110 12.50 -10.67 -0.47
C ASN A 110 13.18 -9.60 0.41
N PRO A 111 14.08 -8.76 -0.14
CA PRO A 111 14.64 -7.61 0.59
C PRO A 111 13.57 -6.64 1.12
N ARG A 112 12.43 -6.58 0.42
CA ARG A 112 11.19 -5.92 0.84
C ARG A 112 10.12 -7.01 0.95
N PRO A 113 9.85 -7.51 2.17
CA PRO A 113 9.04 -8.71 2.33
C PRO A 113 7.55 -8.47 2.12
N LEU A 114 7.02 -7.30 2.50
CA LEU A 114 5.63 -6.94 2.22
C LEU A 114 5.46 -6.65 0.72
N ALA A 115 4.85 -7.58 -0.01
CA ALA A 115 4.65 -7.49 -1.45
C ALA A 115 3.40 -6.67 -1.81
N ALA A 116 2.32 -6.84 -1.03
CA ALA A 116 1.10 -6.09 -1.20
C ALA A 116 0.28 -6.08 0.09
N TRP A 117 -0.55 -5.06 0.23
CA TRP A 117 -1.58 -4.97 1.25
C TRP A 117 -2.83 -4.37 0.64
N PHE A 118 -3.97 -4.99 0.92
CA PHE A 118 -5.27 -4.59 0.43
C PHE A 118 -6.19 -4.38 1.61
N GLU A 119 -6.75 -3.19 1.69
CA GLU A 119 -7.87 -2.89 2.58
C GLU A 119 -9.18 -3.21 1.87
N LEU A 120 -10.07 -3.89 2.59
CA LEU A 120 -11.34 -4.36 2.05
C LEU A 120 -12.47 -3.53 2.68
N GLY A 121 -13.25 -2.88 1.83
CA GLY A 121 -14.50 -2.24 2.24
C GLY A 121 -15.55 -3.26 2.68
N GLU A 122 -16.49 -2.81 3.51
CA GLU A 122 -17.57 -3.65 4.01
C GLU A 122 -18.44 -4.20 2.88
N GLY A 123 -18.88 -5.46 3.02
CA GLY A 123 -19.74 -6.13 2.04
C GLY A 123 -19.04 -6.64 0.77
N LEU A 124 -17.73 -6.42 0.62
CA LEU A 124 -16.96 -6.99 -0.48
C LEU A 124 -16.72 -8.49 -0.30
N ARG A 125 -16.67 -9.22 -1.43
CA ARG A 125 -16.15 -10.58 -1.44
C ARG A 125 -14.62 -10.50 -1.25
N PRO A 126 -14.05 -11.11 -0.19
CA PRO A 126 -12.64 -10.96 0.14
C PRO A 126 -11.77 -11.90 -0.72
N ALA A 127 -11.63 -11.53 -1.99
CA ALA A 127 -10.83 -12.25 -2.98
C ALA A 127 -10.03 -11.25 -3.82
N ILE A 128 -8.72 -11.45 -3.91
CA ILE A 128 -7.78 -10.62 -4.67
C ILE A 128 -6.92 -11.50 -5.57
N ALA A 129 -6.59 -10.99 -6.74
CA ALA A 129 -5.64 -11.59 -7.65
C ALA A 129 -4.68 -10.50 -8.12
N THR A 130 -3.39 -10.71 -7.94
CA THR A 130 -2.35 -9.74 -8.28
C THR A 130 -1.09 -10.44 -8.75
N ARG A 131 -0.12 -9.67 -9.24
CA ARG A 131 1.20 -10.16 -9.60
C ARG A 131 2.22 -9.55 -8.63
N ILE A 132 3.05 -10.40 -8.05
CA ILE A 132 4.10 -9.99 -7.11
C ILE A 132 5.48 -10.35 -7.65
N LYS A 133 6.50 -9.66 -7.17
CA LYS A 133 7.91 -9.97 -7.43
C LYS A 133 8.43 -10.96 -6.41
N LEU A 134 9.19 -11.95 -6.87
CA LEU A 134 9.93 -12.91 -6.05
C LEU A 134 11.41 -12.80 -6.44
N GLY A 135 12.26 -12.45 -5.48
CA GLY A 135 13.70 -12.36 -5.70
C GLY A 135 14.37 -13.72 -5.82
N GLU A 136 13.86 -14.71 -5.11
CA GLU A 136 14.34 -16.09 -5.11
C GLU A 136 13.23 -17.06 -4.70
N THR A 137 13.50 -18.36 -4.76
CA THR A 137 12.62 -19.41 -4.22
C THR A 137 12.19 -19.04 -2.80
N SER A 138 10.91 -18.95 -2.49
CA SER A 138 10.51 -18.44 -1.18
C SER A 138 9.16 -18.97 -0.75
N ALA A 139 8.87 -18.82 0.54
CA ALA A 139 7.53 -18.96 1.07
C ALA A 139 6.79 -17.64 0.90
N VAL A 140 5.58 -17.73 0.36
CA VAL A 140 4.62 -16.64 0.31
C VAL A 140 3.59 -16.87 1.39
N ARG A 141 3.36 -15.85 2.22
CA ARG A 141 2.38 -15.84 3.30
C ARG A 141 1.24 -14.90 2.92
N ALA A 142 0.01 -15.42 2.99
CA ALA A 142 -1.19 -14.61 2.95
C ALA A 142 -1.72 -14.47 4.38
N VAL A 143 -1.96 -13.24 4.82
CA VAL A 143 -2.51 -12.93 6.14
C VAL A 143 -3.78 -12.12 5.96
N VAL A 144 -4.87 -12.59 6.53
CA VAL A 144 -6.18 -11.94 6.56
C VAL A 144 -6.43 -11.43 7.97
N GLN A 145 -6.78 -10.15 8.08
CA GLN A 145 -7.24 -9.57 9.33
C GLN A 145 -8.77 -9.56 9.35
N THR A 146 -9.35 -10.07 10.43
CA THR A 146 -10.79 -9.97 10.73
C THR A 146 -10.98 -9.28 12.08
N GLY A 147 -12.23 -9.11 12.51
CA GLY A 147 -12.53 -8.66 13.88
C GLY A 147 -12.12 -9.67 14.96
N ASP A 148 -12.01 -10.95 14.62
CA ASP A 148 -11.69 -12.04 15.55
C ASP A 148 -10.18 -12.31 15.68
N GLY A 149 -9.37 -11.80 14.74
CA GLY A 149 -7.92 -11.94 14.79
C GLY A 149 -7.27 -12.02 13.42
N LEU A 150 -6.05 -12.58 13.40
CA LEU A 150 -5.25 -12.77 12.19
C LEU A 150 -5.23 -14.24 11.78
N PHE A 151 -5.57 -14.51 10.53
CA PHE A 151 -5.59 -15.84 9.95
C PHE A 151 -4.72 -15.90 8.71
N GLY A 152 -4.06 -17.01 8.44
CA GLY A 152 -3.16 -17.08 7.30
C GLY A 152 -3.01 -18.43 6.64
N ALA A 153 -2.40 -18.39 5.47
CA ALA A 153 -1.97 -19.53 4.69
C ALA A 153 -0.56 -19.28 4.15
N VAL A 154 0.20 -20.35 3.97
CA VAL A 154 1.58 -20.30 3.48
C VAL A 154 1.71 -21.27 2.32
N ALA A 155 2.37 -20.83 1.24
CA ALA A 155 2.70 -21.70 0.12
C ALA A 155 4.09 -21.36 -0.43
N GLY A 156 4.84 -22.40 -0.77
CA GLY A 156 6.19 -22.29 -1.31
C GLY A 156 6.19 -22.23 -2.83
N VAL A 157 7.11 -21.46 -3.38
CA VAL A 157 7.33 -21.31 -4.83
C VAL A 157 8.81 -21.32 -5.13
N THR A 158 9.18 -22.10 -6.15
CA THR A 158 10.55 -22.19 -6.65
C THR A 158 10.71 -21.24 -7.83
N VAL A 159 11.70 -20.35 -7.76
CA VAL A 159 12.04 -19.46 -8.88
C VAL A 159 13.19 -20.08 -9.64
N THR A 160 12.96 -20.41 -10.90
CA THR A 160 14.05 -20.75 -11.82
C THR A 160 14.65 -19.46 -12.34
N VAL A 161 15.98 -19.41 -12.44
CA VAL A 161 16.66 -18.31 -13.13
C VAL A 161 16.24 -18.43 -14.59
N GLY A 162 15.31 -17.56 -15.01
CA GLY A 162 14.77 -17.55 -16.36
C GLY A 162 15.90 -17.57 -17.39
N GLY A 163 16.07 -18.70 -18.05
CA GLY A 163 17.00 -18.85 -19.15
C GLY A 163 16.44 -18.09 -20.35
N CYS A 164 17.21 -17.16 -20.90
CA CYS A 164 17.00 -16.74 -22.28
C CYS A 164 17.36 -17.93 -23.16
N ALA A 165 16.43 -18.37 -23.99
CA ALA A 165 16.69 -19.22 -25.15
C ALA A 165 16.49 -18.38 -26.41
#